data_AF-W6JGQ7-F1
#
_entry.id   AF-W6JGQ7-F1
#
_cell.length_a   1.000
_cell.length_b   1.000
_cell.length_c   1.000
_cell.angle_alpha   90.00
_cell.angle_beta   90.00
_cell.angle_gamma   90.00
#
_symmetry.space_group_name_H-M   'P 1'
#
loop_
_entity.id
_entity.type
_entity.pdbx_description
1 polymer ?
#
loop_
_entity_poly.entity_id
_entity_poly.type
_entity_poly.pdbx_seq_one_letter_code
_entity_poly.pdbx_strand_id
1 'polypeptide(L)'
;NGMYGLLYVQPEQDLPPVDKEYYVMQSEFYHEPPEPDDNGQMSSTVEFSWPHALREAADVVVFNGSEAALTEKPLKATLDDTVRI
;
A
#
# COMPACT_ATOMS: atom_id res chain seq x y z
N ASN A 1 -1.28 1.42 10.38
CA ASN A 1 -0.09 0.86 11.09
C ASN A 1 0.81 0.02 10.18
N GLY A 2 1.18 0.49 8.98
CA GLY A 2 1.80 -0.34 7.92
C GLY A 2 3.23 -0.82 8.16
N MET A 3 3.45 -1.63 9.18
CA MET A 3 4.76 -2.16 9.60
C MET A 3 5.13 -3.42 8.82
N TYR A 4 5.34 -3.28 7.52
CA TYR A 4 5.74 -4.36 6.62
C TYR A 4 6.63 -3.81 5.51
N GLY A 5 7.36 -4.71 4.85
CA GLY A 5 8.26 -4.38 3.75
C GLY A 5 8.73 -5.63 3.03
N LEU A 6 9.50 -5.43 1.97
CA LEU A 6 10.10 -6.51 1.20
C LEU A 6 11.63 -6.46 1.35
N LEU A 7 12.21 -7.63 1.59
CA LEU A 7 13.64 -7.86 1.48
C LEU A 7 13.88 -8.80 0.31
N TYR A 8 14.68 -8.35 -0.65
CA TYR A 8 15.15 -9.20 -1.73
C TYR A 8 16.55 -9.74 -1.38
N VAL A 9 16.71 -11.06 -1.49
CA VAL A 9 18.00 -11.74 -1.33
C VAL A 9 18.39 -12.30 -2.69
N GLN A 10 19.41 -11.71 -3.29
CA GLN A 10 19.92 -12.07 -4.61
C GLN A 10 20.48 -13.50 -4.60
N PRO A 11 20.00 -14.42 -5.46
CA PRO A 11 20.64 -15.72 -5.69
C PRO A 11 22.04 -15.58 -6.31
N GLU A 12 22.85 -16.65 -6.27
CA GLU A 12 24.22 -16.67 -6.82
C GLU A 12 24.30 -16.28 -8.31
N GLN A 13 23.25 -16.62 -9.07
CA GLN A 13 23.09 -16.17 -10.45
C GLN A 13 22.15 -14.97 -10.48
N ASP A 14 22.58 -13.89 -11.10
CA ASP A 14 21.78 -12.66 -11.21
C ASP A 14 20.45 -12.92 -11.93
N LEU A 15 19.39 -12.22 -11.51
CA LEU A 15 18.18 -12.17 -12.31
C LEU A 15 18.48 -11.51 -13.66
N PRO A 16 17.82 -11.92 -14.75
CA PRO A 16 17.97 -11.24 -16.03
C PRO A 16 17.78 -9.72 -15.87
N PRO A 17 18.61 -8.87 -16.48
CA PRO A 17 18.46 -7.43 -16.37
C PRO A 17 17.13 -6.98 -16.99
N VAL A 18 16.53 -5.95 -16.41
CA VAL A 18 15.32 -5.29 -16.91
C VAL A 18 15.49 -3.76 -16.87
N ASP A 19 14.71 -3.04 -17.66
CA ASP A 19 14.81 -1.57 -17.77
C ASP A 19 14.21 -0.86 -16.55
N LYS A 20 13.20 -1.46 -15.90
CA LYS A 20 12.56 -0.95 -14.68
C LYS A 20 12.25 -2.07 -13.70
N GLU A 21 12.58 -1.83 -12.43
CA GLU A 21 12.09 -2.62 -11.30
C GLU A 21 11.27 -1.71 -10.38
N TYR A 22 10.06 -2.16 -10.04
CA TYR A 22 9.17 -1.49 -9.10
C TYR A 22 8.93 -2.34 -7.87
N TYR A 23 8.51 -1.68 -6.79
CA TYR A 23 8.04 -2.34 -5.59
C TYR A 23 6.60 -1.92 -5.34
N VAL A 24 5.72 -2.90 -5.33
CA VAL A 24 4.29 -2.73 -5.04
C VAL A 24 3.89 -3.71 -3.96
N MET A 25 3.26 -3.19 -2.90
CA MET A 25 2.75 -4.00 -1.81
C MET A 25 1.29 -3.65 -1.54
N GLN A 26 0.44 -4.68 -1.57
CA GLN A 26 -0.94 -4.56 -1.11
C GLN A 26 -0.96 -4.42 0.41
N SER A 27 -1.88 -3.61 0.91
CA SER A 27 -2.09 -3.35 2.32
C SER A 27 -3.57 -3.34 2.62
N GLU A 28 -3.97 -3.99 3.69
CA GLU A 28 -5.31 -3.87 4.25
C GLU A 28 -5.24 -2.98 5.48
N PHE A 29 -6.16 -2.02 5.56
CA PHE A 29 -6.31 -1.19 6.75
C PHE A 29 -7.70 -1.40 7.36
N TYR A 30 -7.68 -1.52 8.67
CA TYR A 30 -8.82 -1.77 9.53
C TYR A 30 -8.94 -0.59 10.48
N HIS A 31 -10.04 0.13 10.43
CA HIS A 31 -10.19 1.34 11.20
C HIS A 31 -11.60 1.49 11.75
N GLU A 32 -11.71 2.13 12.91
CA GLU A 32 -13.00 2.54 13.44
C GLU A 32 -13.59 3.66 12.55
N PRO A 33 -14.92 3.83 12.51
CA PRO A 33 -15.53 4.95 11.81
C PRO A 33 -14.96 6.29 12.29
N PRO A 34 -14.72 7.27 11.40
CA PRO A 34 -14.21 8.57 11.81
C PRO A 34 -15.21 9.26 12.75
N GLU A 35 -14.69 9.79 13.85
CA GLU A 35 -15.47 10.57 14.81
C GLU A 35 -15.46 12.06 14.44
N PRO A 36 -16.56 12.80 14.68
CA PRO A 36 -16.57 14.24 14.50
C PRO A 36 -15.68 14.94 15.52
N ASP A 37 -14.93 15.95 15.07
CA ASP A 37 -14.17 16.86 15.93
C ASP A 37 -15.09 17.87 16.66
N ASP A 38 -14.50 18.75 17.47
CA ASP A 38 -15.23 19.81 18.20
C ASP A 38 -16.04 20.76 17.28
N ASN A 39 -15.70 20.81 15.99
CA ASN A 39 -16.38 21.62 14.98
C ASN A 39 -17.41 20.80 14.15
N GLY A 40 -17.60 19.52 14.47
CA GLY A 40 -18.49 18.61 13.74
C GLY A 40 -17.93 18.08 12.42
N GLN A 41 -16.65 18.28 12.13
CA GLN A 41 -16.00 17.73 10.94
C GLN A 41 -15.51 16.31 11.23
N MET A 42 -15.72 15.38 10.30
CA MET A 42 -15.19 14.01 10.44
C MET A 42 -13.67 14.05 10.50
N SER A 43 -13.10 13.44 11.54
CA SER A 43 -11.66 13.34 11.71
C SER A 43 -11.02 12.65 10.51
N SER A 44 -9.93 13.22 10.00
CA SER A 44 -9.07 12.60 8.99
C SER A 44 -8.16 11.51 9.56
N THR A 45 -8.08 11.42 10.89
CA THR A 45 -7.34 10.38 11.61
C THR A 45 -8.32 9.41 12.23
N VAL A 46 -8.11 8.14 11.95
CA VAL A 46 -8.94 7.03 12.45
C VAL A 46 -8.08 6.11 13.30
N GLU A 47 -8.69 5.53 14.33
CA GLU A 47 -8.09 4.52 15.20
C GLU A 47 -8.16 3.13 14.54
N PHE A 48 -7.28 2.22 14.95
CA PHE A 48 -7.28 0.84 14.44
C PHE A 48 -8.46 0.02 15.01
N SER A 49 -9.17 -0.72 14.16
CA SER A 49 -10.26 -1.61 14.59
C SER A 49 -9.82 -3.06 14.79
N TRP A 50 -9.72 -3.49 16.06
CA TRP A 50 -9.51 -4.90 16.40
C TRP A 50 -10.65 -5.82 15.94
N PRO A 51 -11.94 -5.47 16.14
CA PRO A 51 -13.05 -6.31 15.68
C PRO A 51 -13.02 -6.57 14.18
N HIS A 52 -12.74 -5.55 13.36
CA HIS A 52 -12.67 -5.68 11.90
C HIS A 52 -11.48 -6.56 11.47
N ALA A 53 -10.32 -6.35 12.09
CA ALA A 53 -9.12 -7.14 11.80
C ALA A 53 -9.30 -8.63 12.15
N LEU A 54 -9.87 -8.94 13.31
CA LEU A 54 -10.08 -10.34 13.75
C LEU A 54 -11.06 -11.12 12.87
N ARG A 55 -11.97 -10.42 12.17
CA ARG A 55 -12.92 -11.03 11.24
C ARG A 55 -12.50 -10.90 9.77
N GLU A 56 -11.28 -10.42 9.51
CA GLU A 56 -10.71 -10.21 8.18
C GLU A 56 -11.62 -9.37 7.26
N ALA A 57 -12.28 -8.35 7.84
CA ALA A 57 -13.14 -7.42 7.10
C ALA A 57 -12.45 -6.07 6.97
N ALA A 58 -11.58 -5.93 5.97
CA ALA A 58 -10.84 -4.70 5.71
C ALA A 58 -11.79 -3.55 5.34
N ASP A 59 -11.53 -2.37 5.89
CA ASP A 59 -12.27 -1.14 5.55
C ASP A 59 -11.74 -0.56 4.24
N VAL A 60 -10.42 -0.63 4.02
CA VAL A 60 -9.78 -0.30 2.75
C VAL A 60 -8.67 -1.27 2.39
N VAL A 61 -8.53 -1.53 1.07
CA VAL A 61 -7.44 -2.29 0.48
C VAL A 61 -6.71 -1.39 -0.50
N VAL A 62 -5.42 -1.17 -0.29
CA VAL A 62 -4.64 -0.18 -1.04
C VAL A 62 -3.30 -0.75 -1.49
N PHE A 63 -2.70 -0.12 -2.50
CA PHE A 63 -1.31 -0.36 -2.86
C PHE A 63 -0.42 0.75 -2.28
N ASN A 64 0.69 0.38 -1.65
CA ASN A 64 1.70 1.28 -1.09
C ASN A 64 1.17 2.26 -0.03
N GLY A 65 0.24 1.80 0.81
CA GLY A 65 -0.06 2.41 2.12
C GLY A 65 -1.13 3.50 2.15
N SER A 66 -1.61 4.00 1.00
CA SER A 66 -2.75 4.93 0.95
C SER A 66 -3.56 4.75 -0.32
N GLU A 67 -4.80 5.23 -0.30
CA GLU A 67 -5.57 5.40 -1.53
C GLU A 67 -4.81 6.28 -2.52
N ALA A 68 -4.98 5.98 -3.80
CA ALA A 68 -4.39 6.72 -4.91
C ALA A 68 -2.85 6.83 -4.92
N ALA A 69 -2.11 6.13 -4.05
CA ALA A 69 -0.65 6.26 -3.94
C ALA A 69 0.06 6.06 -5.28
N LEU A 70 -0.36 5.06 -6.06
CA LEU A 70 0.18 4.72 -7.37
C LEU A 70 -0.59 5.35 -8.55
N THR A 71 -1.57 6.23 -8.30
CA THR A 71 -2.26 7.00 -9.34
C THR A 71 -1.88 8.47 -9.31
N GLU A 72 -1.68 9.06 -8.12
CA GLU A 72 -1.10 10.40 -7.97
C GLU A 72 0.40 10.40 -8.31
N LYS A 73 1.10 9.31 -7.95
CA LYS A 73 2.50 9.05 -8.30
C LYS A 73 2.60 7.77 -9.12
N PRO A 74 2.20 7.80 -10.40
CA PRO A 74 2.12 6.61 -11.22
C PRO A 74 3.49 6.02 -11.55
N LEU A 75 3.52 4.70 -11.72
CA LEU A 75 4.66 3.98 -12.29
C LEU A 75 4.82 4.41 -13.77
N LYS A 76 6.06 4.58 -14.23
CA LYS A 76 6.38 5.16 -15.55
C LYS A 76 7.37 4.31 -16.32
N ALA A 77 6.92 3.70 -17.41
CA ALA A 77 7.77 3.00 -18.37
C ALA A 77 7.73 3.70 -19.73
N THR A 78 8.75 3.48 -20.56
CA THR A 78 8.78 3.86 -21.96
C THR A 78 8.40 2.70 -22.88
N LEU A 79 8.14 3.00 -24.17
CA LEU A 79 7.93 1.96 -25.16
C LEU A 79 9.14 1.02 -25.18
N ASP A 80 8.89 -0.28 -25.24
CA ASP A 80 9.87 -1.36 -25.25
C ASP A 80 10.64 -1.61 -23.94
N ASP A 81 10.34 -0.89 -22.85
CA ASP A 81 10.90 -1.22 -21.51
C ASP A 81 10.44 -2.60 -21.06
N THR A 82 11.40 -3.42 -20.61
CA THR A 82 11.15 -4.61 -19.81
C THR A 82 10.95 -4.21 -18.34
N VAL A 83 9.83 -4.62 -17.74
CA VAL A 83 9.44 -4.19 -16.38
C VAL A 83 9.25 -5.40 -15.46
N ARG A 84 9.78 -5.29 -14.24
CA ARG A 84 9.56 -6.21 -13.12
C ARG A 84 8.89 -5.46 -11.96
N ILE A 85 7.96 -6.11 -11.26
CA ILE A 85 7.26 -5.61 -10.07
C ILE A 85 7.45 -6.63 -8.94
#